data_AF-A0A8C5B5X2-F1
#
_entry.id   AF-A0A8C5B5X2-F1
#
_cell.length_a   1.000
_cell.length_b   1.000
_cell.length_c   1.000
_cell.angle_alpha   90.00
_cell.angle_beta   90.00
_cell.angle_gamma   90.00
#
_symmetry.space_group_name_H-M   'P 1'
#
loop_
_entity.id
_entity.type
_entity.pdbx_description
1 polymer ?
#
loop_
_entity_poly.entity_id
_entity_poly.type
_entity_poly.pdbx_seq_one_letter_code
_entity_poly.pdbx_strand_id
1 'polypeptide(L)'
;MAEVMERECSALGGLFHALISDMKGSSPVWEDFISKAGKLQSQLRTTVVTVAAFLDAFQKVADLATNSRGGTREIGGALTRMCLRQRSIETKLRHFSMVFLDCLILPLQDQMEDWKRNTHTLDKDHAKEYKKVRQEIKKRSSDTARLQKKAKKGTNMLSW
;
A
#
# COMPACT_ATOMS: atom_id res chain seq x y z
N MET A 1 -18.05 17.16 -34.02
CA MET A 1 -18.28 17.32 -32.56
C MET A 1 -18.64 16.00 -31.90
N ALA A 2 -19.73 15.31 -32.29
CA ALA A 2 -20.10 14.02 -31.68
C ALA A 2 -19.04 12.91 -31.83
N GLU A 3 -18.43 12.80 -33.02
CA GLU A 3 -17.39 11.79 -33.31
C GLU A 3 -16.08 12.04 -32.55
N VAL A 4 -15.71 13.31 -32.37
CA VAL A 4 -14.57 13.73 -31.54
C VAL A 4 -14.81 13.35 -30.08
N MET A 5 -16.02 13.64 -29.57
CA MET A 5 -16.41 13.34 -28.20
C MET A 5 -16.47 11.83 -27.94
N GLU A 6 -16.92 11.02 -28.90
CA GLU A 6 -16.92 9.55 -28.79
C GLU A 6 -15.49 8.98 -28.74
N ARG A 7 -14.58 9.54 -29.53
CA ARG A 7 -13.15 9.17 -29.51
C ARG A 7 -12.50 9.48 -28.17
N GLU A 8 -12.77 10.66 -27.60
CA GLU A 8 -12.28 11.05 -26.27
C GLU A 8 -12.86 10.17 -25.16
N CYS A 9 -14.17 9.88 -25.19
CA CYS A 9 -14.78 8.95 -24.23
C CYS A 9 -14.18 7.54 -24.29
N SER A 10 -13.86 7.05 -25.50
CA SER A 10 -13.20 5.75 -25.66
C SER A 10 -11.78 5.75 -25.11
N ALA A 11 -11.03 6.84 -25.33
CA ALA A 11 -9.68 6.98 -24.80
C ALA A 11 -9.68 7.03 -23.26
N LEU A 12 -10.61 7.79 -22.67
CA LEU A 12 -10.79 7.88 -21.21
C LEU A 12 -11.19 6.53 -20.60
N GLY A 13 -12.09 5.78 -21.24
CA GLY A 13 -12.44 4.42 -20.80
C GLY A 13 -11.25 3.46 -20.84
N GLY A 14 -10.40 3.57 -21.88
CA GLY A 14 -9.16 2.81 -21.98
C GLY A 14 -8.18 3.13 -20.85
N LEU A 15 -7.99 4.41 -20.54
CA LEU A 15 -7.15 4.87 -19.43
C LEU A 15 -7.66 4.37 -18.07
N PHE A 16 -8.98 4.43 -17.85
CA PHE A 16 -9.60 3.90 -16.63
C PHE A 16 -9.30 2.40 -16.47
N HIS A 17 -9.49 1.60 -17.53
CA HIS A 17 -9.22 0.16 -17.47
C HIS A 17 -7.74 -0.16 -17.27
N ALA A 18 -6.84 0.61 -17.88
CA ALA A 18 -5.40 0.47 -17.65
C ALA A 18 -5.06 0.71 -16.16
N LEU A 19 -5.55 1.81 -15.58
CA LEU A 19 -5.34 2.12 -14.17
C LEU A 19 -5.90 1.04 -13.23
N ILE A 20 -7.12 0.57 -13.48
CA ILE A 20 -7.72 -0.53 -12.68
C ILE A 20 -6.89 -1.81 -12.80
N SER A 21 -6.41 -2.12 -14.00
CA SER A 21 -5.54 -3.28 -14.23
C SER A 21 -4.26 -3.17 -13.43
N ASP A 22 -3.59 -2.01 -13.47
CA ASP A 22 -2.36 -1.76 -12.73
C ASP A 22 -2.58 -1.85 -11.21
N MET A 23 -3.68 -1.27 -10.71
CA MET A 23 -4.05 -1.35 -9.30
C MET A 23 -4.26 -2.81 -8.85
N LYS A 24 -5.02 -3.60 -9.61
CA LYS A 24 -5.23 -5.04 -9.31
C LYS A 24 -3.91 -5.80 -9.39
N GLY A 25 -3.12 -5.56 -10.44
CA GLY A 25 -1.84 -6.19 -10.69
C GLY A 25 -0.75 -5.86 -9.65
N SER A 26 -0.88 -4.75 -8.93
CA SER A 26 0.05 -4.37 -7.86
C SER A 26 -0.11 -5.18 -6.58
N SER A 27 -1.26 -5.87 -6.37
CA SER A 27 -1.56 -6.55 -5.10
C SER A 27 -0.52 -7.60 -4.69
N PRO A 28 -0.04 -8.49 -5.58
CA PRO A 28 0.98 -9.49 -5.22
C PRO A 28 2.31 -8.86 -4.81
N VAL A 29 2.65 -7.69 -5.36
CA VAL A 29 3.90 -6.98 -5.02
C VAL A 29 3.83 -6.45 -3.59
N TRP A 30 2.71 -5.86 -3.21
CA TRP A 30 2.47 -5.41 -1.84
C TRP A 30 2.42 -6.57 -0.84
N GLU A 31 1.76 -7.66 -1.21
CA GLU A 31 1.70 -8.87 -0.37
C GLU A 31 3.09 -9.48 -0.14
N ASP A 32 3.94 -9.55 -1.18
CA ASP A 32 5.33 -10.00 -1.00
C ASP A 32 6.10 -9.03 -0.10
N PHE A 33 6.00 -7.72 -0.33
CA PHE A 33 6.65 -6.71 0.51
C PHE A 33 6.30 -6.88 2.00
N ILE A 34 4.99 -6.97 2.30
CA ILE A 34 4.49 -7.20 3.67
C ILE A 34 5.02 -8.52 4.23
N SER A 35 5.05 -9.59 3.44
CA SER A 35 5.58 -10.89 3.85
C SER A 35 7.07 -10.81 4.22
N LYS A 36 7.89 -10.15 3.40
CA LYS A 36 9.32 -9.95 3.68
C LYS A 36 9.53 -9.04 4.89
N ALA A 37 8.75 -7.98 5.02
CA ALA A 37 8.78 -7.10 6.19
C ALA A 37 8.46 -7.88 7.48
N GLY A 38 7.43 -8.73 7.46
CA GLY A 38 7.09 -9.62 8.58
C GLY A 38 8.23 -10.56 8.98
N LYS A 39 8.91 -11.17 7.99
CA LYS A 39 10.09 -12.02 8.24
C LYS A 39 11.23 -11.23 8.87
N LEU A 40 11.53 -10.04 8.34
CA LEU A 40 12.54 -9.15 8.91
C LEU A 40 12.20 -8.77 10.35
N GLN A 41 10.96 -8.36 10.61
CA GLN A 41 10.47 -8.01 11.95
C GLN A 41 10.65 -9.16 12.94
N SER A 42 10.32 -10.38 12.52
CA SER A 42 10.51 -11.57 13.36
C SER A 42 11.99 -11.80 13.69
N GLN A 43 12.90 -11.61 12.73
CA GLN A 43 14.34 -11.76 12.96
C GLN A 43 14.89 -10.64 13.85
N LEU A 44 14.40 -9.40 13.69
CA LEU A 44 14.76 -8.29 14.57
C LEU A 44 14.37 -8.58 16.01
N ARG A 45 13.14 -9.07 16.25
CA ARG A 45 12.68 -9.45 17.59
C ARG A 45 13.56 -10.54 18.22
N THR A 46 13.92 -11.57 17.45
CA THR A 46 14.84 -12.62 17.93
C THR A 46 16.21 -12.03 18.25
N THR A 47 16.75 -11.20 17.37
CA THR A 47 18.05 -10.54 17.54
C THR A 47 18.08 -9.71 18.81
N VAL A 48 17.04 -8.93 19.09
CA VAL A 48 16.92 -8.12 20.33
C VAL A 48 17.03 -9.00 21.58
N VAL A 49 16.33 -10.15 21.60
CA VAL A 49 16.40 -11.09 22.73
C VAL A 49 17.80 -11.70 22.86
N THR A 50 18.41 -12.11 21.75
CA THR A 50 19.77 -12.67 21.74
C THR A 50 20.81 -11.66 22.19
N VAL A 51 20.71 -10.41 21.74
CA VAL A 51 21.59 -9.31 22.16
C VAL A 51 21.43 -9.05 23.65
N ALA A 52 20.21 -8.99 24.18
CA ALA A 52 19.98 -8.81 25.61
C ALA A 52 20.66 -9.90 26.45
N ALA A 53 20.47 -11.17 26.09
CA ALA A 53 21.11 -12.30 26.77
C ALA A 53 22.65 -12.26 26.69
N PHE A 54 23.19 -11.89 25.53
CA PHE A 54 24.63 -11.66 25.37
C PHE A 54 25.13 -10.55 26.29
N LEU A 55 24.42 -9.42 26.39
CA LEU A 55 24.81 -8.30 27.26
C LEU A 55 24.71 -8.64 28.74
N ASP A 56 23.82 -9.55 29.14
CA ASP A 56 23.80 -10.08 30.51
C ASP A 56 25.04 -10.92 30.83
N ALA A 57 25.46 -11.78 29.90
CA ALA A 57 26.72 -12.52 30.03
C ALA A 57 27.95 -11.60 30.01
N PHE A 58 27.93 -10.60 29.13
CA PHE A 58 28.96 -9.57 29.05
C PHE A 58 29.11 -8.83 30.38
N GLN A 59 27.99 -8.42 30.99
CA GLN A 59 28.01 -7.71 32.26
C GLN A 59 28.63 -8.56 33.38
N LYS A 60 28.35 -9.88 33.42
CA LYS A 60 28.99 -10.79 34.39
C LYS A 60 30.52 -10.79 34.29
N VAL A 61 31.06 -10.74 33.07
CA VAL A 61 32.52 -10.64 32.84
C VAL A 61 33.05 -9.28 33.34
N ALA A 62 32.32 -8.19 33.07
CA ALA A 62 32.69 -6.86 33.56
C ALA A 62 32.67 -6.78 35.09
N ASP A 63 31.68 -7.40 35.73
CA ASP A 63 31.53 -7.45 37.19
C ASP A 63 32.65 -8.27 37.83
N LEU A 64 32.99 -9.43 37.25
CA LEU A 64 34.12 -10.25 37.70
C LEU A 64 35.44 -9.46 37.68
N ALA A 65 35.71 -8.73 36.58
CA ALA A 65 36.88 -7.89 36.47
C ALA A 65 36.86 -6.71 37.46
N THR A 66 35.69 -6.09 37.67
CA THR A 66 35.52 -4.96 38.61
C THR A 66 35.76 -5.38 40.06
N ASN A 67 35.42 -6.63 40.42
CA ASN A 67 35.66 -7.20 41.75
C ASN A 67 37.11 -7.69 41.96
N SER A 68 37.96 -7.63 40.94
CA SER A 68 39.37 -8.01 41.02
C SER A 68 40.25 -6.89 41.61
N ARG A 69 41.52 -7.20 41.90
CA ARG A 69 42.50 -6.23 42.45
C ARG A 69 43.38 -5.62 41.35
N GLY A 70 43.92 -4.44 41.61
CA GLY A 70 44.88 -3.77 40.71
C GLY A 70 44.24 -3.31 39.39
N GLY A 71 45.03 -3.26 38.32
CA GLY A 71 44.61 -2.72 37.01
C GLY A 71 43.41 -3.44 36.37
N THR A 72 43.14 -4.69 36.75
CA THR A 72 41.97 -5.45 36.28
C THR A 72 40.64 -4.78 36.65
N ARG A 73 40.59 -4.06 37.79
CA ARG A 73 39.41 -3.31 38.21
C ARG A 73 39.04 -2.20 37.22
N GLU A 74 40.03 -1.46 36.72
CA GLU A 74 39.83 -0.40 35.74
C GLU A 74 39.32 -0.95 34.40
N ILE A 75 39.80 -2.15 34.01
CA ILE A 75 39.29 -2.89 32.85
C ILE A 75 37.82 -3.23 33.06
N GLY A 76 37.44 -3.75 34.22
CA GLY A 76 36.03 -4.02 34.57
C GLY A 76 35.14 -2.77 34.44
N GLY A 77 35.61 -1.64 34.95
CA GLY A 77 34.91 -0.35 34.78
C GLY A 77 34.74 0.07 33.32
N ALA A 78 35.76 -0.13 32.48
CA ALA A 78 35.67 0.13 31.04
C ALA A 78 34.68 -0.82 30.33
N LEU A 79 34.70 -2.10 30.67
CA LEU A 79 33.77 -3.11 30.16
C LEU A 79 32.32 -2.77 30.54
N THR A 80 32.06 -2.37 31.79
CA THR A 80 30.72 -1.94 32.23
C THR A 80 30.22 -0.73 31.42
N ARG A 81 31.07 0.28 31.18
CA ARG A 81 30.69 1.43 30.33
C ARG A 81 30.35 0.99 28.90
N MET A 82 31.10 0.04 28.35
CA MET A 82 30.81 -0.51 27.02
C MET A 82 29.48 -1.28 27.01
N CYS A 83 29.22 -2.12 28.02
CA CYS A 83 27.96 -2.84 28.17
C CYS A 83 26.75 -1.89 28.21
N LEU A 84 26.82 -0.83 29.02
CA LEU A 84 25.76 0.17 29.12
C LEU A 84 25.50 0.91 27.80
N ARG A 85 26.56 1.23 27.04
CA ARG A 85 26.42 1.81 25.70
C ARG A 85 25.71 0.85 24.74
N GLN A 86 26.06 -0.43 24.79
CA GLN A 86 25.39 -1.46 23.97
C GLN A 86 23.92 -1.67 24.37
N ARG A 87 23.58 -1.60 25.66
CA ARG A 87 22.18 -1.63 26.12
C ARG A 87 21.35 -0.49 25.55
N SER A 88 21.93 0.71 25.42
CA SER A 88 21.24 1.83 24.75
C SER A 88 20.94 1.52 23.27
N ILE A 89 21.86 0.86 22.56
CA ILE A 89 21.66 0.44 21.16
C ILE A 89 20.57 -0.64 21.08
N GLU A 90 20.60 -1.64 21.97
CA GLU A 90 19.59 -2.69 22.08
C GLU A 90 18.19 -2.09 22.29
N THR A 91 18.05 -1.10 23.18
CA THR A 91 16.76 -0.42 23.42
C THR A 91 16.25 0.28 22.17
N LYS A 92 17.13 0.94 21.40
CA LYS A 92 16.76 1.57 20.12
C LYS A 92 16.33 0.53 19.08
N LEU A 93 17.05 -0.60 19.01
CA LEU A 93 16.70 -1.70 18.10
C LEU A 93 15.35 -2.32 18.46
N ARG A 94 15.08 -2.51 19.75
CA ARG A 94 13.79 -2.97 20.27
C ARG A 94 12.66 -2.02 19.87
N HIS A 95 12.85 -0.71 20.08
CA HIS A 95 11.87 0.29 19.69
C HIS A 95 11.63 0.29 18.18
N PHE A 96 12.69 0.26 17.37
CA PHE A 96 12.57 0.12 15.92
C PHE A 96 11.77 -1.12 15.52
N SER A 97 12.04 -2.29 16.11
CA SER A 97 11.32 -3.52 15.83
C SER A 97 9.82 -3.47 16.18
N MET A 98 9.43 -2.65 17.17
CA MET A 98 8.04 -2.42 17.55
C MET A 98 7.36 -1.49 16.55
N VAL A 99 7.93 -0.30 16.31
CA VAL A 99 7.39 0.68 15.35
C VAL A 99 7.31 0.10 13.93
N PHE A 100 8.27 -0.73 13.53
CA PHE A 100 8.24 -1.40 12.24
C PHE A 100 7.05 -2.35 12.09
N LEU A 101 6.61 -2.99 13.17
CA LEU A 101 5.39 -3.79 13.18
C LEU A 101 4.14 -2.89 13.17
N ASP A 102 4.05 -2.01 14.15
CA ASP A 102 2.81 -1.30 14.50
C ASP A 102 2.50 -0.15 13.53
N CYS A 103 3.51 0.45 12.93
CA CYS A 103 3.36 1.63 12.07
C CYS A 103 3.57 1.36 10.59
N LEU A 104 4.04 0.16 10.21
CA LEU A 104 4.24 -0.20 8.81
C LEU A 104 3.54 -1.51 8.44
N ILE A 105 3.88 -2.62 9.11
CA ILE A 105 3.39 -3.95 8.69
C ILE A 105 1.89 -4.08 8.91
N LEU A 106 1.41 -3.85 10.14
CA LEU A 106 -0.02 -4.01 10.47
C LEU A 106 -0.89 -3.01 9.69
N PRO A 107 -0.57 -1.69 9.64
CA PRO A 107 -1.38 -0.77 8.85
C PRO A 107 -1.44 -1.12 7.37
N LEU A 108 -0.33 -1.59 6.76
CA LEU A 108 -0.35 -2.02 5.36
C LEU A 108 -1.17 -3.31 5.16
N GLN A 109 -1.13 -4.25 6.09
CA GLN A 109 -1.95 -5.47 6.02
C GLN A 109 -3.44 -5.14 6.00
N ASP A 110 -3.89 -4.27 6.90
CA ASP A 110 -5.29 -3.85 6.95
C ASP A 110 -5.69 -3.06 5.70
N GLN A 111 -4.82 -2.14 5.27
CA GLN A 111 -5.07 -1.28 4.12
C GLN A 111 -5.15 -2.05 2.79
N MET A 112 -4.46 -3.18 2.67
CA MET A 112 -4.49 -4.02 1.46
C MET A 112 -5.87 -4.57 1.14
N GLU A 113 -6.62 -5.01 2.15
CA GLU A 113 -7.97 -5.53 1.94
C GLU A 113 -8.93 -4.42 1.49
N ASP A 114 -8.78 -3.23 2.06
CA ASP A 114 -9.53 -2.04 1.65
C ASP A 114 -9.21 -1.61 0.22
N TRP A 115 -7.94 -1.62 -0.19
CA TRP A 115 -7.55 -1.29 -1.57
C TRP A 115 -8.12 -2.27 -2.58
N LYS A 116 -8.07 -3.58 -2.31
CA LYS A 116 -8.68 -4.60 -3.18
C LYS A 116 -10.18 -4.38 -3.32
N ARG A 117 -10.88 -4.17 -2.20
CA ARG A 117 -12.32 -3.91 -2.18
C ARG A 117 -12.67 -2.64 -2.96
N ASN A 118 -11.97 -1.54 -2.70
CA ASN A 118 -12.25 -0.25 -3.34
C ASN A 118 -11.98 -0.30 -4.86
N THR A 119 -10.90 -0.98 -5.28
CA THR A 119 -10.59 -1.18 -6.71
C THR A 119 -11.68 -1.99 -7.40
N HIS A 120 -12.22 -3.03 -6.75
CA HIS A 120 -13.34 -3.80 -7.28
C HIS A 120 -14.62 -2.97 -7.39
N THR A 121 -14.94 -2.18 -6.36
CA THR A 121 -16.10 -1.27 -6.37
C THR A 121 -15.99 -0.24 -7.49
N LEU A 122 -14.83 0.42 -7.64
CA LEU A 122 -14.60 1.40 -8.71
C LEU A 122 -14.85 0.82 -10.10
N ASP A 123 -14.32 -0.37 -10.37
CA ASP A 123 -14.50 -1.07 -11.66
C ASP A 123 -15.97 -1.39 -11.93
N LYS A 124 -16.68 -1.91 -10.91
CA LYS A 124 -18.11 -2.24 -11.01
C LYS A 124 -18.97 -0.99 -11.24
N ASP A 125 -18.72 0.08 -10.51
CA ASP A 125 -19.49 1.32 -10.60
C ASP A 125 -19.26 2.01 -11.95
N HIS A 126 -18.00 2.05 -12.41
CA HIS A 126 -17.68 2.53 -13.75
C HIS A 126 -18.39 1.72 -14.83
N ALA A 127 -18.35 0.38 -14.78
CA ALA A 127 -19.03 -0.48 -15.75
C ALA A 127 -20.55 -0.23 -15.78
N LYS A 128 -21.17 -0.03 -14.61
CA LYS A 128 -22.60 0.26 -14.47
C LYS A 128 -22.97 1.61 -15.08
N GLU A 129 -22.28 2.69 -14.68
CA GLU A 129 -22.57 4.04 -15.18
C GLU A 129 -22.23 4.18 -16.67
N TYR A 130 -21.11 3.61 -17.12
CA TYR A 130 -20.74 3.60 -18.54
C TYR A 130 -21.84 2.96 -19.42
N LYS A 131 -22.38 1.81 -18.98
CA LYS A 131 -23.48 1.14 -19.68
C LYS A 131 -24.76 1.99 -19.71
N LYS A 132 -25.10 2.64 -18.59
CA LYS A 132 -26.28 3.52 -18.47
C LYS A 132 -26.18 4.71 -19.41
N VAL A 133 -25.04 5.44 -19.40
CA VAL A 133 -24.81 6.59 -20.28
C VAL A 133 -24.84 6.18 -21.75
N ARG A 134 -24.20 5.06 -22.13
CA ARG A 134 -24.28 4.50 -23.50
C ARG A 134 -25.71 4.22 -23.94
N GLN A 135 -26.55 3.67 -23.05
CA GLN A 135 -27.97 3.41 -23.33
C GLN A 135 -28.76 4.72 -23.52
N GLU A 136 -28.51 5.73 -22.69
CA GLU A 136 -29.15 7.04 -22.81
C GLU A 136 -28.76 7.76 -24.11
N ILE A 137 -27.49 7.72 -24.51
CA ILE A 137 -27.01 8.24 -25.79
C ILE A 137 -27.72 7.53 -26.96
N LYS A 138 -27.78 6.20 -26.92
CA LYS A 138 -28.46 5.41 -27.97
C LYS A 138 -29.95 5.75 -28.08
N LYS A 139 -30.63 5.93 -26.94
CA LYS A 139 -32.05 6.34 -26.90
C LYS A 139 -32.25 7.73 -27.52
N ARG A 140 -31.46 8.72 -27.10
CA ARG A 140 -31.54 10.09 -27.64
C ARG A 140 -31.24 10.12 -29.14
N SER A 141 -30.22 9.39 -29.59
CA SER A 141 -29.86 9.27 -31.01
C SER A 141 -31.02 8.71 -31.86
N SER A 142 -31.68 7.65 -31.37
CA SER A 142 -32.87 7.07 -32.02
C SER A 142 -34.04 8.06 -32.09
N ASP A 143 -34.32 8.78 -31.00
CA ASP A 143 -35.37 9.79 -30.94
C ASP A 143 -35.10 10.96 -31.90
N THR A 144 -33.86 11.45 -31.97
CA THR A 144 -33.44 12.48 -32.93
C THR A 144 -33.63 12.01 -34.37
N ALA A 145 -33.22 10.78 -34.71
CA ALA A 145 -33.40 10.23 -36.04
C ALA A 145 -34.89 10.09 -36.44
N ARG A 146 -35.75 9.69 -35.48
CA ARG A 146 -37.20 9.62 -35.67
C ARG A 146 -37.82 11.00 -35.93
N LEU A 147 -37.41 12.02 -35.17
CA LEU A 147 -37.87 13.40 -35.35
C LEU A 147 -37.41 14.00 -36.68
N GLN A 148 -36.16 13.76 -37.09
CA GLN A 148 -35.65 14.17 -38.40
C GLN A 148 -36.46 13.56 -39.56
N LYS A 149 -36.84 12.28 -39.46
CA LYS A 149 -37.71 11.63 -40.46
C LYS A 149 -39.11 12.27 -40.51
N LYS A 150 -39.71 12.60 -39.36
CA LYS A 150 -41.01 13.29 -39.31
C LYS A 150 -40.94 14.69 -39.91
N ALA A 151 -39.89 15.46 -39.59
CA ALA A 151 -39.69 16.81 -40.12
C ALA A 151 -39.61 16.80 -41.65
N LYS A 152 -38.79 15.92 -42.25
CA LYS A 152 -38.66 15.78 -43.71
C LYS A 152 -39.98 15.46 -44.42
N LYS A 153 -40.83 14.62 -43.81
CA LYS A 153 -42.17 14.32 -44.34
C LYS A 153 -43.11 15.53 -44.29
N GLY A 154 -43.05 16.31 -43.21
CA GLY A 154 -43.84 17.54 -43.07
C GLY A 154 -43.46 18.61 -44.08
N THR A 155 -42.16 18.75 -44.39
CA THR A 155 -41.67 19.70 -45.41
C THR A 155 -42.15 19.33 -46.81
N ASN A 156 -42.18 18.04 -47.18
CA ASN A 156 -42.72 17.58 -48.47
C ASN A 156 -44.24 17.75 -48.62
N MET A 157 -44.99 17.89 -47.52
CA MET A 157 -46.43 18.18 -47.58
C MET A 157 -46.75 19.67 -47.69
N LEU A 158 -45.80 20.54 -47.32
CA LEU A 158 -45.92 21.99 -47.40
C LEU A 158 -45.33 22.57 -48.70
N SER A 159 -44.79 21.74 -49.58
CA SER A 159 -44.19 22.14 -50.86
C SER A 159 -45.14 21.98 -52.07
N TRP A 160 -46.45 22.12 -51.87
CA TRP A 160 -47.47 22.19 -52.92
C TRP A 160 -48.07 23.59 -53.00
#